data_AF-A0A6G3WP06-F1
#
_entry.id   AF-A0A6G3WP06-F1
#
_cell.length_a   1.000
_cell.length_b   1.000
_cell.length_c   1.000
_cell.angle_alpha   90.00
_cell.angle_beta   90.00
_cell.angle_gamma   90.00
#
_symmetry.space_group_name_H-M   'P 1'
#
loop_
_entity.id
_entity.type
_entity.pdbx_description
1 polymer ?
#
loop_
_entity_poly.entity_id
_entity_poly.type
_entity_poly.pdbx_seq_one_letter_code
_entity_poly.pdbx_strand_id
1 'polypeptide(L)'
;YRFTPGSVRRALDAGQAAADLHAFLAAHSRTPVPQPLSYLIDDVARRHGHLRIGAASAYVRCDDEAVLNEILADRRSTGLRLRRLAPTVLAAQADPGSLLEALR
;
A
#
# COMPACT_ATOMS: atom_id res chain seq x y z
N TYR A 1 2.12 17.42 -24.28
CA TYR A 1 1.95 16.88 -22.91
C TYR A 1 3.22 17.15 -22.10
N ARG A 2 3.13 17.46 -20.80
CA ARG A 2 4.27 17.76 -19.92
C ARG A 2 4.27 16.83 -18.70
N PHE A 3 5.43 16.31 -18.33
CA PHE A 3 5.62 15.59 -17.08
C PHE A 3 5.76 16.57 -15.91
N THR A 4 4.98 16.31 -14.86
CA THR A 4 5.00 17.04 -13.58
C THR A 4 5.00 16.04 -12.43
N PRO A 5 5.45 16.44 -11.21
CA PRO A 5 5.37 15.57 -10.03
C PRO A 5 3.96 14.99 -9.82
N GLY A 6 2.92 15.79 -10.01
CA GLY A 6 1.53 15.35 -9.89
C GLY A 6 1.10 14.35 -10.96
N SER A 7 1.62 14.44 -12.19
CA SER A 7 1.34 13.44 -13.22
C SER A 7 1.98 12.09 -12.91
N VAL A 8 3.22 12.08 -12.40
CA VAL A 8 3.93 10.86 -12.01
C VAL A 8 3.25 10.23 -10.80
N ARG A 9 2.94 11.03 -9.76
CA ARG A 9 2.26 10.54 -8.56
C ARG A 9 0.94 9.85 -8.92
N ARG A 10 0.12 10.43 -9.81
CA ARG A 10 -1.14 9.78 -10.24
C ARG A 10 -0.92 8.43 -10.91
N ALA A 11 0.14 8.26 -11.68
CA ALA A 11 0.45 6.97 -12.29
C ALA A 11 0.84 5.93 -11.22
N LEU A 12 1.62 6.34 -10.22
CA LEU A 12 1.97 5.47 -9.09
C LEU A 12 0.76 5.15 -8.20
N ASP A 13 -0.13 6.11 -7.96
CA ASP A 13 -1.40 5.91 -7.23
C ASP A 13 -2.33 4.94 -7.97
N ALA A 14 -2.23 4.89 -9.31
CA ALA A 14 -2.95 3.92 -10.14
C ALA A 14 -2.27 2.51 -10.18
N GLY A 15 -1.24 2.30 -9.37
CA GLY A 15 -0.59 1.00 -9.19
C GLY A 15 0.58 0.71 -10.13
N GLN A 16 1.04 1.68 -10.92
CA GLN A 16 2.26 1.52 -11.73
C GLN A 16 3.51 1.59 -10.84
N ALA A 17 4.51 0.76 -11.11
CA ALA A 17 5.82 0.89 -10.47
C ALA A 17 6.70 1.91 -11.21
N ALA A 18 7.72 2.45 -10.52
CA ALA A 18 8.71 3.33 -11.15
C ALA A 18 9.41 2.66 -12.33
N ALA A 19 9.72 1.36 -12.20
CA ALA A 19 10.34 0.57 -13.26
C ALA A 19 9.44 0.47 -14.52
N ASP A 20 8.13 0.33 -14.33
CA ASP A 20 7.16 0.29 -15.44
C ASP A 20 7.13 1.62 -16.19
N LEU A 21 7.19 2.74 -15.46
CA LEU A 21 7.26 4.08 -16.05
C LEU A 21 8.55 4.29 -16.84
N HIS A 22 9.70 3.86 -16.32
CA HIS A 22 10.97 3.92 -17.04
C HIS A 22 10.96 3.05 -18.30
N ALA A 23 10.47 1.82 -18.20
CA ALA A 23 10.35 0.90 -19.34
C ALA A 23 9.41 1.45 -20.41
N PHE A 24 8.27 2.01 -20.00
CA PHE A 24 7.32 2.66 -20.89
C PHE A 24 7.96 3.81 -21.67
N LEU A 25 8.69 4.69 -20.98
CA LEU A 25 9.37 5.82 -21.63
C LEU A 25 10.49 5.35 -22.56
N ALA A 26 11.27 4.35 -22.16
CA ALA A 26 12.32 3.79 -22.99
C ALA A 26 11.76 3.18 -24.28
N ALA A 27 10.62 2.50 -24.21
CA ALA A 27 9.99 1.88 -25.37
C ALA A 27 9.38 2.88 -26.38
N HIS A 28 8.94 4.06 -25.91
CA HIS A 28 8.22 5.03 -26.74
C HIS A 28 9.04 6.29 -27.09
N SER A 29 10.23 6.45 -26.52
CA SER A 29 11.08 7.61 -26.77
C SER A 29 12.00 7.37 -27.97
N ARG A 30 12.04 8.34 -28.89
CA ARG A 30 12.95 8.34 -30.05
C ARG A 30 14.40 8.67 -29.70
N THR A 31 14.61 9.19 -28.50
CA THR A 31 15.92 9.50 -27.92
C THR A 31 16.03 8.85 -26.55
N PRO A 32 17.22 8.72 -25.96
CA PRO A 32 17.32 8.37 -24.54
C PRO A 32 16.46 9.30 -23.68
N VAL A 33 15.85 8.73 -22.63
CA VAL A 33 15.01 9.50 -21.69
C VAL A 33 15.88 10.55 -20.99
N PRO A 34 15.51 11.83 -20.98
CA PRO A 34 16.30 12.85 -20.32
C PRO A 34 16.49 12.57 -18.83
N GLN A 35 17.74 12.68 -18.34
CA GLN A 35 18.09 12.50 -16.93
C GLN A 35 17.15 13.22 -15.93
N PRO A 36 16.72 14.49 -16.17
CA PRO A 36 15.82 15.16 -15.24
C PRO A 36 14.45 14.49 -15.10
N LEU A 37 13.96 13.85 -16.16
CA LEU A 37 12.70 13.12 -16.13
C LEU A 37 12.86 11.81 -15.34
N SER A 38 13.96 11.08 -15.56
CA SER A 38 14.26 9.89 -14.78
C SER A 38 14.36 10.20 -13.29
N TYR A 39 15.07 11.28 -12.95
CA TYR A 39 15.18 11.74 -11.56
C TYR A 39 13.83 12.12 -10.95
N LEU A 40 12.97 12.81 -11.71
CA LEU A 40 11.61 13.13 -11.25
C LEU A 40 10.80 11.87 -10.92
N ILE A 41 10.89 10.83 -11.75
CA ILE A 41 10.19 9.57 -11.52
C ILE A 41 10.69 8.91 -10.23
N ASP A 42 12.00 8.80 -10.08
CA ASP A 42 12.61 8.14 -8.92
C ASP A 42 12.36 8.91 -7.62
N ASP A 43 12.40 10.24 -7.65
CA ASP A 43 12.13 11.07 -6.48
C ASP A 43 10.65 10.97 -6.06
N VAL A 44 9.72 11.05 -7.01
CA VAL A 44 8.30 10.91 -6.71
C VAL A 44 7.98 9.48 -6.25
N ALA A 45 8.58 8.46 -6.85
CA ALA A 45 8.41 7.08 -6.45
C ALA A 45 8.98 6.79 -5.06
N ARG A 46 10.15 7.35 -4.73
CA ARG A 46 10.71 7.24 -3.39
C ARG A 46 9.79 7.86 -2.34
N ARG A 47 9.20 9.02 -2.65
CA ARG A 47 8.27 9.72 -1.76
C ARG A 47 6.86 9.11 -1.75
N HIS A 48 6.50 8.38 -2.79
CA HIS A 48 5.24 7.67 -2.93
C HIS A 48 5.24 6.46 -1.98
N GLY A 49 4.17 6.32 -1.19
CA GLY A 49 4.05 5.21 -0.25
C GLY A 49 4.71 5.38 1.12
N HIS A 50 5.38 6.51 1.44
CA HIS A 50 5.82 6.81 2.81
C HIS A 50 4.66 6.94 3.80
N LEU A 51 3.50 7.39 3.31
CA LEU A 51 2.27 7.50 4.07
C LEU A 51 1.20 6.67 3.39
N ARG A 52 0.60 5.74 4.14
CA ARG A 52 -0.56 4.95 3.72
C ARG A 52 -1.73 5.33 4.60
N ILE A 53 -2.79 5.83 3.98
CA ILE A 53 -4.05 6.15 4.65
C ILE A 53 -5.06 5.08 4.25
N GLY A 54 -5.80 4.57 5.22
CA GLY A 54 -6.87 3.61 4.98
C GLY A 54 -7.87 3.67 6.12
N ALA A 55 -9.14 3.33 5.82
CA ALA A 55 -10.15 3.19 6.85
C ALA A 55 -9.83 1.99 7.75
N ALA A 56 -10.01 2.17 9.06
CA ALA A 56 -10.03 1.13 10.07
C ALA A 56 -11.36 1.24 10.81
N SER A 57 -12.24 0.26 10.61
CA SER A 57 -13.59 0.25 11.18
C SER A 57 -13.64 -0.31 12.60
N ALA A 58 -12.67 -1.18 12.93
CA ALA A 58 -12.48 -1.74 14.26
C ALA A 58 -10.99 -2.08 14.49
N TYR A 59 -10.61 -2.36 15.74
CA TYR A 59 -9.28 -2.83 16.10
C TYR A 59 -9.35 -3.96 17.14
N VAL A 60 -8.33 -4.82 17.13
CA VAL A 60 -8.10 -5.86 18.13
C VAL A 60 -6.82 -5.51 18.88
N ARG A 61 -6.87 -5.57 20.21
CA ARG A 61 -5.69 -5.52 21.07
C ARG A 61 -5.58 -6.87 21.80
N CYS A 62 -4.38 -7.45 21.80
CA CYS A 62 -4.06 -8.61 22.62
C CYS A 62 -2.67 -8.41 23.21
N ASP A 63 -2.49 -8.74 24.48
CA ASP A 63 -1.17 -8.63 25.12
C ASP A 63 -0.22 -9.75 24.67
N ASP A 64 -0.73 -10.79 24.01
CA ASP A 64 0.07 -11.85 23.39
C ASP A 64 0.18 -11.63 21.86
N GLU A 65 1.40 -11.40 21.39
CA GLU A 65 1.72 -11.24 19.98
C GLU A 65 1.49 -12.53 19.17
N ALA A 66 1.69 -13.71 19.77
CA ALA A 66 1.53 -15.00 19.09
C ALA A 66 0.06 -15.23 18.67
N VAL A 67 -0.89 -14.91 19.54
CA VAL A 67 -2.33 -14.99 19.24
C VAL A 67 -2.70 -14.14 18.03
N LEU A 68 -2.16 -12.92 17.94
CA LEU A 68 -2.42 -12.05 16.79
C LEU A 68 -1.78 -12.58 15.50
N ASN A 69 -0.64 -13.27 15.58
CA ASN A 69 -0.02 -13.91 14.44
C ASN A 69 -0.84 -15.11 13.95
N GLU A 70 -1.41 -15.90 14.87
CA GLU A 70 -2.33 -16.99 14.54
C GLU A 70 -3.58 -16.46 13.83
N ILE A 71 -4.19 -15.39 14.35
CA ILE A 71 -5.34 -14.72 13.72
C ILE A 71 -5.01 -14.25 12.30
N LEU A 72 -3.83 -13.66 12.08
CA LEU A 72 -3.38 -13.21 10.75
C LEU A 72 -3.12 -14.37 9.78
N ALA A 73 -2.74 -15.55 10.29
CA ALA A 73 -2.48 -16.74 9.49
C ALA A 73 -3.76 -17.54 9.17
N ASP A 74 -4.84 -17.37 9.95
CA ASP A 74 -6.10 -18.07 9.73
C ASP A 74 -6.82 -17.58 8.46
N ARG A 75 -7.14 -18.51 7.56
CA ARG A 75 -7.89 -18.21 6.33
C ARG A 75 -9.28 -17.64 6.63
N ARG A 76 -9.90 -17.98 7.75
CA ARG A 76 -11.22 -17.45 8.15
C ARG A 76 -11.19 -15.92 8.34
N SER A 77 -10.05 -15.37 8.75
CA SER A 77 -9.88 -13.93 8.98
C SER A 77 -9.62 -13.12 7.69
N THR A 78 -9.46 -13.79 6.54
CA THR A 78 -9.13 -13.13 5.26
C THR A 78 -10.18 -12.09 4.85
N GLY A 79 -11.46 -12.34 5.17
CA GLY A 79 -12.56 -11.40 4.90
C GLY A 79 -12.53 -10.13 5.75
N LEU A 80 -11.83 -10.14 6.89
CA LEU A 80 -11.75 -9.02 7.84
C LEU A 80 -10.70 -7.96 7.44
N ARG A 81 -9.87 -8.27 6.43
CA ARG A 81 -8.79 -7.40 5.92
C ARG A 81 -7.92 -6.84 7.05
N LEU A 82 -7.48 -7.74 7.92
CA LEU A 82 -6.67 -7.39 9.09
C LEU A 82 -5.32 -6.81 8.68
N ARG A 83 -4.89 -5.78 9.41
CA ARG A 83 -3.58 -5.14 9.23
C ARG A 83 -2.92 -4.91 10.58
N ARG A 84 -1.68 -5.40 10.72
CA ARG A 84 -0.83 -5.14 11.88
C ARG A 84 -0.50 -3.64 11.97
N LEU A 85 -0.82 -3.00 13.09
CA LEU A 85 -0.44 -1.61 13.38
C LEU A 85 0.67 -1.51 14.42
N ALA A 86 0.71 -2.45 15.36
CA ALA A 86 1.73 -2.63 16.38
C ALA A 86 1.82 -4.12 16.76
N PRO A 87 2.87 -4.57 17.49
CA PRO A 87 3.00 -5.97 17.91
C PRO A 87 1.77 -6.54 18.64
N THR A 88 1.02 -5.68 19.33
CA THR A 88 -0.16 -6.06 20.13
C THR A 88 -1.47 -5.49 19.57
N VAL A 89 -1.45 -4.95 18.34
CA VAL A 89 -2.62 -4.27 17.75
C VAL A 89 -2.82 -4.62 16.27
N LEU A 90 -4.05 -5.07 15.93
CA LEU A 90 -4.54 -5.23 14.56
C LEU A 90 -5.65 -4.22 14.27
N ALA A 91 -5.69 -3.65 13.08
CA ALA A 91 -6.85 -2.95 12.54
C ALA A 91 -7.62 -3.87 11.58
N ALA A 92 -8.93 -3.71 11.52
CA ALA A 92 -9.82 -4.43 10.62
C ALA A 92 -10.60 -3.46 9.71
N GLN A 93 -10.92 -3.92 8.49
CA GLN A 93 -11.91 -3.26 7.63
C GLN A 93 -13.27 -3.97 7.71
N ALA A 94 -13.66 -4.31 8.93
CA ALA A 94 -14.97 -4.85 9.28
C ALA A 94 -15.49 -4.09 10.50
N ASP A 95 -16.81 -4.00 10.64
CA ASP A 95 -17.41 -3.43 11.85
C ASP A 95 -17.12 -4.31 13.08
N PRO A 96 -17.20 -3.78 14.31
CA PRO A 96 -16.87 -4.51 15.53
C PRO A 96 -17.69 -5.79 15.75
N GLY A 97 -18.96 -5.83 15.30
CA GLY A 97 -19.83 -6.99 15.46
C GLY A 97 -19.39 -8.15 14.58
N SER A 98 -19.20 -7.87 13.29
CA SER A 98 -18.67 -8.86 12.33
C SER A 98 -17.28 -9.36 12.72
N LEU A 99 -16.43 -8.48 13.25
CA LEU A 99 -15.09 -8.84 13.75
C LEU A 99 -15.16 -9.78 14.95
N LEU A 100 -16.05 -9.50 15.92
CA LEU A 100 -16.22 -10.34 17.10
C LEU A 100 -16.74 -11.73 16.73
N GLU A 101 -17.75 -11.80 15.86
CA GLU A 101 -18.32 -13.08 15.40
C GLU A 101 -17.31 -13.93 14.64
N ALA A 102 -16.44 -13.31 13.84
CA ALA A 102 -15.43 -14.04 13.07
C ALA A 102 -14.23 -14.53 13.89
N LEU A 103 -14.02 -14.00 15.11
CA LEU A 103 -12.93 -14.37 16.01
C LEU A 103 -13.38 -15.32 17.14
N ARG A 104 -14.66 -15.69 17.18
CA ARG A 104 -15.18 -16.74 18.06
C ARG A 104 -14.94 -18.13 17.46
#